data_AF-F0G8J8-F1
#
_entry.id   AF-F0G8J8-F1
#
_cell.length_a   1.000
_cell.length_b   1.000
_cell.length_c   1.000
_cell.angle_alpha   90.00
_cell.angle_beta   90.00
_cell.angle_gamma   90.00
#
_symmetry.space_group_name_H-M   'P 1'
#
loop_
_entity.id
_entity.type
_entity.pdbx_description
1 polymer ?
#
loop_
_entity_poly.entity_id
_entity_poly.type
_entity_poly.pdbx_seq_one_letter_code
_entity_poly.pdbx_strand_id
1 'polypeptide(L)'
;MPFNFPIFLTWVRIVLIPLVVGVFYLPDTVMGGAQRNIAAAAIFILAALTDWFDGFLARKWNQTSSFGAFLDPVADKLMVTAALLILVQISRVDAAIALVIVGREIAIS
;
A
#
# COMPACT_ATOMS: atom_id res chain seq x y z
N MET A 1 -26.95 1.76 -7.93
CA MET A 1 -25.88 2.45 -7.19
C MET A 1 -24.79 2.72 -8.21
N PRO A 2 -24.57 3.96 -8.69
CA PRO A 2 -23.65 4.13 -9.80
C PRO A 2 -22.24 3.76 -9.31
N PHE A 3 -21.49 3.08 -10.18
CA PHE A 3 -20.13 2.64 -9.93
C PHE A 3 -19.28 3.80 -9.43
N ASN A 4 -18.87 3.74 -8.17
CA ASN A 4 -18.02 4.77 -7.56
C ASN A 4 -16.57 4.37 -7.85
N PHE A 5 -16.09 4.73 -9.04
CA PHE A 5 -14.75 4.38 -9.54
C PHE A 5 -13.62 4.74 -8.54
N PRO A 6 -13.68 5.84 -7.78
CA PRO A 6 -12.70 6.11 -6.71
C PRO A 6 -12.68 5.03 -5.63
N ILE A 7 -13.85 4.55 -5.17
CA ILE A 7 -13.93 3.48 -4.16
C ILE A 7 -13.35 2.18 -4.70
N PHE A 8 -13.55 1.88 -6.00
CA PHE A 8 -12.97 0.71 -6.62
C PHE A 8 -11.42 0.75 -6.60
N LEU A 9 -10.82 1.91 -6.84
CA LEU A 9 -9.36 2.08 -6.76
C LEU A 9 -8.85 1.92 -5.32
N THR A 10 -9.56 2.41 -4.32
CA THR A 10 -9.23 2.16 -2.91
C THR A 10 -9.26 0.66 -2.58
N TRP A 11 -10.25 -0.09 -3.10
CA TRP A 11 -10.29 -1.55 -2.95
C TRP A 11 -9.12 -2.25 -3.64
N VAL A 12 -8.75 -1.82 -4.84
CA VAL A 12 -7.56 -2.32 -5.53
C VAL A 12 -6.33 -2.14 -4.64
N ARG A 13 -6.15 -0.96 -4.03
CA ARG A 13 -5.02 -0.70 -3.13
C ARG A 13 -4.99 -1.65 -1.93
N ILE A 14 -6.14 -1.87 -1.29
CA ILE A 14 -6.26 -2.81 -0.17
C ILE A 14 -5.83 -4.23 -0.59
N VAL A 15 -6.14 -4.65 -1.82
CA VAL A 15 -5.71 -5.95 -2.37
C VAL A 15 -4.21 -5.95 -2.73
N LEU A 16 -3.63 -4.81 -3.10
CA LEU A 16 -2.19 -4.71 -3.37
C LEU A 16 -1.34 -4.90 -2.10
N ILE A 17 -1.84 -4.57 -0.91
CA ILE A 17 -1.12 -4.75 0.37
C ILE A 17 -0.72 -6.22 0.61
N PRO A 18 -1.65 -7.20 0.66
CA PRO A 18 -1.29 -8.61 0.82
C PRO A 18 -0.52 -9.15 -0.39
N LEU A 19 -0.64 -8.52 -1.56
CA LEU A 19 0.12 -8.90 -2.74
C LEU A 19 1.61 -8.51 -2.61
N VAL A 20 1.92 -7.31 -2.10
CA VAL A 20 3.30 -6.91 -1.74
C VAL A 20 3.90 -7.90 -0.74
N VAL A 21 3.16 -8.21 0.33
CA VAL A 21 3.58 -9.18 1.35
C VAL A 21 3.78 -10.56 0.73
N GLY A 22 2.81 -11.03 -0.05
CA GLY A 22 2.79 -12.36 -0.65
C GLY A 22 3.97 -12.64 -1.59
N VAL A 23 4.49 -11.64 -2.30
CA VAL A 23 5.69 -11.78 -3.14
C VAL A 23 6.91 -12.27 -2.33
N PHE A 24 7.02 -11.90 -1.05
CA PHE A 24 8.11 -12.34 -0.18
C PHE A 24 7.92 -13.74 0.41
N TYR A 25 6.69 -14.26 0.40
CA TYR A 25 6.36 -15.62 0.83
C TYR A 25 6.41 -16.64 -0.32
N LEU A 26 6.60 -16.19 -1.57
CA LEU A 26 6.79 -17.10 -2.69
C LEU A 26 8.11 -17.88 -2.56
N PRO A 27 8.16 -19.17 -2.96
CA PRO A 27 9.37 -19.98 -2.88
C PRO A 27 10.46 -19.52 -3.87
N ASP A 28 11.73 -19.79 -3.54
CA ASP A 28 12.90 -19.39 -4.35
C ASP A 28 12.92 -20.04 -5.74
N THR A 29 12.17 -21.12 -5.92
CA THR A 29 11.97 -21.80 -7.20
C THR A 29 11.10 -20.99 -8.18
N VAL A 30 10.26 -20.08 -7.70
CA VAL A 30 9.32 -19.28 -8.51
C VAL A 30 9.85 -17.88 -8.76
N MET A 31 10.48 -17.26 -7.75
CA MET A 31 11.12 -15.95 -7.86
C MET A 31 12.40 -15.91 -7.05
N GLY A 32 13.50 -15.50 -7.70
CA GLY A 32 14.75 -15.24 -7.01
C GLY A 32 14.70 -13.95 -6.17
N GLY A 33 15.61 -13.80 -5.20
CA GLY A 33 15.61 -12.67 -4.27
C GLY A 33 15.67 -11.28 -4.93
N ALA A 34 16.37 -11.13 -6.05
CA ALA A 34 16.40 -9.86 -6.80
C ALA A 34 15.05 -9.56 -7.48
N GLN A 35 14.42 -10.57 -8.06
CA GLN A 35 13.11 -10.45 -8.72
C GLN A 35 12.01 -10.09 -7.72
N ARG A 36 12.05 -10.67 -6.49
CA ARG A 36 11.11 -10.30 -5.42
C ARG A 36 11.18 -8.83 -5.05
N ASN A 37 12.40 -8.28 -4.93
CA ASN A 37 12.57 -6.86 -4.59
C ASN A 37 12.02 -5.96 -5.69
N ILE A 38 12.30 -6.29 -6.96
CA ILE A 38 11.81 -5.52 -8.11
C ILE A 38 10.28 -5.61 -8.20
N ALA A 39 9.71 -6.80 -8.04
CA ALA A 39 8.27 -7.01 -8.06
C ALA A 39 7.58 -6.24 -6.92
N ALA A 40 8.06 -6.38 -5.68
CA ALA A 40 7.52 -5.65 -4.53
C ALA A 40 7.61 -4.12 -4.72
N ALA A 41 8.75 -3.61 -5.22
CA ALA A 41 8.90 -2.19 -5.53
C ALA A 41 7.93 -1.73 -6.62
N ALA A 42 7.75 -2.52 -7.69
CA ALA A 42 6.80 -2.21 -8.75
C ALA A 42 5.35 -2.19 -8.24
N ILE A 43 4.95 -3.15 -7.42
CA ILE A 43 3.61 -3.20 -6.82
C ILE A 43 3.40 -1.99 -5.90
N PHE A 44 4.39 -1.65 -5.08
CA PHE A 44 4.33 -0.50 -4.19
C PHE A 44 4.20 0.82 -4.97
N ILE A 45 4.96 0.99 -6.05
CA ILE A 45 4.86 2.15 -6.94
C ILE A 45 3.46 2.20 -7.59
N LEU A 46 2.95 1.07 -8.08
CA LEU A 46 1.60 1.02 -8.65
C LEU A 46 0.54 1.39 -7.63
N ALA A 47 0.67 0.95 -6.37
CA ALA A 47 -0.24 1.32 -5.29
C ALA A 47 -0.23 2.82 -5.01
N ALA A 48 0.95 3.43 -4.94
CA ALA A 48 1.10 4.88 -4.78
C ALA A 48 0.53 5.67 -5.97
N LEU A 49 0.72 5.17 -7.19
CA LEU A 49 0.13 5.78 -8.39
C LEU A 49 -1.41 5.68 -8.39
N THR A 50 -1.98 4.57 -7.90
CA THR A 50 -3.44 4.42 -7.81
C THR A 50 -4.07 5.39 -6.81
N ASP A 51 -3.38 5.71 -5.71
CA ASP A 51 -3.80 6.75 -4.74
C ASP A 51 -3.82 8.14 -5.36
N TRP A 52 -2.75 8.51 -6.05
CA TRP A 52 -2.75 9.81 -6.70
C TRP A 52 -3.87 9.91 -7.76
N PHE A 53 -4.13 8.81 -8.47
CA PHE A 53 -5.13 8.76 -9.52
C PHE A 53 -6.58 8.77 -9.00
N ASP A 54 -6.89 8.07 -7.91
CA ASP A 54 -8.23 8.08 -7.32
C ASP A 54 -8.61 9.45 -6.75
N GLY A 55 -7.68 10.14 -6.07
CA GLY A 55 -7.86 11.51 -5.60
C GLY A 55 -8.00 12.50 -6.77
N PHE A 56 -7.30 12.28 -7.88
CA PHE A 56 -7.49 13.08 -9.10
C PHE A 56 -8.88 12.88 -9.71
N LEU A 57 -9.34 11.64 -9.85
CA LEU A 57 -10.66 11.31 -10.39
C LEU A 57 -11.80 11.79 -9.48
N ALA A 58 -11.66 11.64 -8.17
CA ALA A 58 -12.66 12.09 -7.19
C ALA A 58 -12.89 13.60 -7.31
N ARG A 59 -11.81 14.38 -7.43
CA ARG A 59 -11.89 15.83 -7.67
C ARG A 59 -12.48 16.18 -9.03
N LYS A 60 -12.09 15.46 -10.08
CA LYS A 60 -12.55 15.72 -11.47
C LYS A 60 -14.03 15.41 -11.68
N TRP A 61 -14.55 14.36 -11.04
CA TRP A 61 -15.94 13.93 -11.17
C TRP A 61 -16.86 14.42 -10.06
N ASN A 62 -16.33 15.18 -9.10
CA ASN A 62 -17.07 15.65 -7.93
C ASN A 62 -17.77 14.49 -7.17
N GLN A 63 -17.17 13.31 -7.23
CA GLN A 63 -17.66 12.07 -6.60
C GLN A 63 -16.84 11.77 -5.35
N THR A 64 -16.90 12.66 -4.38
CA THR A 64 -16.30 12.44 -3.06
C THR A 64 -17.27 11.67 -2.18
N SER A 65 -16.86 10.49 -1.71
CA SER A 65 -17.61 9.70 -0.73
C SER A 65 -16.95 9.85 0.65
N SER A 66 -17.75 10.04 1.69
CA SER A 66 -17.27 10.07 3.09
C SER A 66 -16.57 8.77 3.49
N PHE A 67 -17.03 7.63 2.95
CA PHE A 67 -16.41 6.33 3.18
C PHE A 67 -15.05 6.19 2.47
N GLY A 68 -14.94 6.69 1.23
CA GLY A 68 -13.67 6.68 0.49
C GLY A 68 -12.62 7.56 1.17
N ALA A 69 -13.03 8.77 1.60
CA ALA A 69 -12.17 9.69 2.34
C ALA A 69 -11.68 9.13 3.68
N PHE A 70 -12.44 8.23 4.31
CA PHE A 70 -12.01 7.51 5.51
C PHE A 70 -11.08 6.34 5.20
N LEU A 71 -11.34 5.59 4.13
CA LEU A 71 -10.52 4.43 3.75
C LEU A 71 -9.14 4.81 3.20
N ASP A 72 -9.01 5.95 2.51
CA ASP A 72 -7.73 6.39 1.91
C ASP A 72 -6.59 6.45 2.94
N PRO A 73 -6.71 7.21 4.06
CA PRO A 73 -5.67 7.27 5.08
C PRO A 73 -5.40 5.92 5.74
N VAL A 74 -6.42 5.06 5.86
CA VAL A 74 -6.26 3.72 6.44
C VAL A 74 -5.46 2.82 5.52
N ALA A 75 -5.79 2.80 4.23
CA ALA A 75 -5.10 1.98 3.24
C ALA A 75 -3.63 2.42 3.06
N ASP A 76 -3.37 3.74 3.10
CA ASP A 76 -2.02 4.28 3.04
C ASP A 76 -1.17 3.85 4.25
N LYS A 77 -1.68 4.04 5.47
CA LYS A 77 -1.02 3.61 6.72
C LYS A 77 -0.72 2.10 6.72
N LEU A 78 -1.68 1.28 6.27
CA LEU A 78 -1.49 -0.17 6.19
C LEU A 78 -0.43 -0.57 5.15
N MET A 79 -0.38 0.10 4.00
CA MET A 79 0.61 -0.18 2.96
C MET A 79 2.04 0.10 3.46
N VAL A 80 2.28 1.27 4.04
CA VAL A 80 3.60 1.65 4.59
C VAL A 80 4.01 0.70 5.71
N THR A 81 3.08 0.39 6.63
CA THR A 81 3.35 -0.51 7.76
C THR A 81 3.67 -1.93 7.28
N ALA A 82 2.91 -2.47 6.33
CA ALA A 82 3.16 -3.80 5.78
C ALA A 82 4.51 -3.90 5.07
N ALA A 83 4.87 -2.88 4.27
CA ALA A 83 6.17 -2.83 3.61
C ALA A 83 7.33 -2.79 4.61
N LEU A 84 7.23 -1.99 5.68
CA LEU A 84 8.25 -1.91 6.73
C LEU A 84 8.38 -3.22 7.50
N LEU A 85 7.26 -3.87 7.86
CA LEU A 85 7.28 -5.16 8.55
C LEU A 85 8.02 -6.23 7.73
N ILE A 86 7.79 -6.27 6.42
CA ILE A 86 8.55 -7.16 5.53
C ILE A 86 10.04 -6.83 5.55
N LEU A 87 10.42 -5.55 5.46
CA LEU A 87 11.82 -5.15 5.50
C LEU A 87 12.51 -5.52 6.81
N VAL A 88 11.80 -5.44 7.94
CA VAL A 88 12.27 -5.93 9.24
C VAL A 88 12.43 -7.45 9.22
N GLN A 89 11.45 -8.18 8.70
CA GLN A 89 11.48 -9.65 8.61
C GLN A 89 12.68 -10.16 7.81
N ILE A 90 13.06 -9.48 6.73
CA ILE A 90 14.25 -9.83 5.92
C ILE A 90 15.54 -9.18 6.44
N SER A 91 15.54 -8.65 7.67
CA SER A 91 16.71 -8.04 8.34
C SER A 91 17.35 -6.88 7.58
N ARG A 92 16.55 -6.09 6.83
CA ARG A 92 17.02 -4.90 6.10
C ARG A 92 16.74 -3.58 6.82
N VAL A 93 15.79 -3.60 7.77
CA VAL A 93 15.45 -2.45 8.61
C VAL A 93 15.40 -2.92 10.06
N ASP A 94 15.97 -2.13 10.95
CA ASP A 94 15.90 -2.41 12.40
C ASP A 94 14.47 -2.15 12.92
N ALA A 95 14.01 -3.01 13.84
CA ALA A 95 12.67 -2.92 14.38
C ALA A 95 12.40 -1.58 15.10
N ALA A 96 13.40 -0.96 15.74
CA ALA A 96 13.26 0.34 16.37
C ALA A 96 13.04 1.45 15.33
N ILE A 97 13.75 1.38 14.19
CA ILE A 97 13.56 2.34 13.08
C ILE A 97 12.15 2.19 12.50
N ALA A 98 11.72 0.96 12.22
CA ALA A 98 10.38 0.70 11.71
C ALA A 98 9.30 1.19 12.69
N LEU A 99 9.49 0.98 14.00
CA LEU A 99 8.58 1.44 15.04
C LEU A 99 8.48 2.97 15.09
N VAL A 100 9.60 3.68 14.96
CA VAL A 100 9.60 5.15 14.90
C VAL A 100 8.84 5.66 13.68
N ILE A 101 9.05 5.06 12.50
CA ILE A 101 8.37 5.47 11.27
C ILE A 101 6.85 5.21 11.37
N VAL A 102 6.46 4.00 11.78
CA VAL A 102 5.04 3.65 11.96
C VAL A 102 4.38 4.53 13.03
N GLY A 103 5.07 4.75 14.15
CA GLY A 103 4.60 5.63 15.21
C GLY A 103 4.38 7.07 14.73
N ARG A 104 5.31 7.60 13.93
CA ARG A 104 5.18 8.92 13.29
C ARG A 104 3.97 9.00 12.36
N GLU A 105 3.75 7.97 11.53
CA GLU A 105 2.60 7.94 10.61
C GLU A 105 1.26 7.90 11.33
N ILE A 106 1.19 7.19 12.47
CA ILE A 106 -0.02 7.15 13.29
C ILE A 106 -0.24 8.46 14.05
N ALA A 107 0.82 9.11 14.54
CA ALA A 107 0.72 10.29 15.40
C ALA A 107 0.43 11.61 14.64
N ILE A 108 0.90 11.75 13.41
CA ILE A 108 0.78 13.00 12.63
C ILE A 108 -0.53 13.07 11.82
N SER A 109 -1.26 11.97 11.73
CA SER A 109 -2.40 11.78 10.81
C SER A 109 -3.72 11.50 11.53
#